data_AF-A0A2V6UQM4-F1
#
_entry.id   AF-A0A2V6UQM4-F1
#
_cell.length_a   1.000
_cell.length_b   1.000
_cell.length_c   1.000
_cell.angle_alpha   90.00
_cell.angle_beta   90.00
_cell.angle_gamma   90.00
#
_symmetry.space_group_name_H-M   'P 1'
#
loop_
_entity.id
_entity.type
_entity.pdbx_description
1 polymer ?
#
loop_
_entity_poly.entity_id
_entity_poly.type
_entity_poly.pdbx_seq_one_letter_code
_entity_poly.pdbx_strand_id
1 'polypeptide(L)' 'MRSFAKGSHADLVARLRPGMKVLLPPGCGEPVSLVAELCRQADRLQPLTLMGGIHLGDYPFCRPDLAGKITFVTWHMS' A
#
# COMPACT_ATOMS: atom_id res chain seq x y z
N MET A 1 -22.85 15.48 0.27
CA MET A 1 -21.38 15.42 0.38
C MET A 1 -21.02 14.40 1.45
N ARG A 2 -20.10 13.46 1.19
CA ARG A 2 -19.73 12.42 2.16
C ARG A 2 -18.84 13.03 3.25
N SER A 3 -19.13 12.77 4.52
CA SER A 3 -18.27 13.22 5.63
C SER A 3 -16.98 12.41 5.67
N PHE A 4 -15.84 13.06 5.84
CA PHE A 4 -14.54 12.42 6.01
C PHE A 4 -14.18 12.35 7.48
N ALA A 5 -13.78 11.16 7.94
CA ALA A 5 -13.25 10.97 9.28
C ALA A 5 -11.73 11.11 9.28
N LYS A 6 -11.19 11.86 10.24
CA LYS A 6 -9.75 11.86 10.52
C LYS A 6 -9.37 10.53 11.17
N GLY A 7 -8.12 10.09 10.97
CA GLY A 7 -7.55 8.91 11.60
C GLY A 7 -6.03 8.93 11.54
N SER A 8 -5.38 8.20 12.45
CA SER A 8 -3.93 8.00 12.34
C SER A 8 -3.60 7.04 11.19
N HIS A 9 -2.37 7.06 10.68
CA HIS A 9 -1.95 6.09 9.66
C HIS A 9 -2.14 4.65 10.15
N ALA A 10 -1.83 4.38 11.42
CA ALA A 10 -2.00 3.07 12.03
C ALA A 10 -3.47 2.62 12.01
N ASP A 11 -4.41 3.50 12.38
CA ASP A 11 -5.86 3.19 12.36
C ASP A 11 -6.40 2.97 10.94
N LEU A 12 -5.85 3.70 9.97
CA LEU A 12 -6.24 3.56 8.56
C LEU A 12 -5.73 2.22 8.00
N VAL A 13 -4.47 1.86 8.26
CA VAL A 13 -3.88 0.57 7.84
C VAL A 13 -4.47 -0.60 8.62
N ALA A 14 -4.91 -0.41 9.87
CA ALA A 14 -5.59 -1.43 10.67
C ALA A 14 -6.90 -1.92 10.03
N ARG A 15 -7.52 -1.13 9.15
CA ARG A 15 -8.72 -1.51 8.41
C ARG A 15 -8.45 -2.52 7.28
N LEU A 16 -7.20 -2.62 6.85
CA LEU A 16 -6.77 -3.61 5.86
C LEU A 16 -6.67 -4.99 6.52
N ARG A 17 -7.00 -6.02 5.74
CA ARG A 17 -7.00 -7.43 6.16
C ARG A 17 -6.11 -8.25 5.22
N PRO A 18 -5.53 -9.36 5.71
CA PRO A 18 -4.89 -10.35 4.85
C PRO A 18 -5.78 -10.76 3.66
N GLY A 19 -5.15 -10.95 2.51
CA GLY A 19 -5.78 -11.35 1.24
C GLY A 19 -6.41 -10.21 0.44
N MET A 20 -6.40 -8.97 0.94
CA MET A 20 -6.94 -7.83 0.19
C MET A 20 -6.08 -7.43 -1.01
N LYS A 21 -6.76 -6.85 -2.01
CA LYS A 21 -6.14 -6.13 -3.12
C LYS A 21 -6.39 -4.64 -2.92
N VAL A 22 -5.32 -3.86 -2.80
CA VAL A 22 -5.36 -2.44 -2.45
C VAL A 22 -4.84 -1.62 -3.63
N LEU A 23 -5.67 -0.71 -4.12
CA LEU A 23 -5.31 0.20 -5.20
C LEU A 23 -4.58 1.43 -4.62
N LEU A 24 -3.39 1.71 -5.13
CA LEU A 24 -2.60 2.89 -4.82
C LEU A 24 -2.77 3.92 -5.95
N PRO A 25 -3.11 5.18 -5.64
CA PRO A 25 -3.08 6.26 -6.62
C PRO A 25 -1.66 6.40 -7.21
N PRO A 26 -1.52 6.46 -8.55
CA PRO A 26 -0.21 6.57 -9.20
C PRO A 26 0.34 8.00 -9.20
N GLY A 27 1.63 8.14 -9.54
CA GLY A 27 2.28 9.42 -9.76
C GLY A 27 2.33 10.28 -8.49
N CYS A 28 2.04 11.57 -8.63
CA CYS A 28 2.03 12.51 -7.51
C CYS A 28 0.89 12.30 -6.50
N GLY A 29 -0.08 11.42 -6.80
CA GLY A 29 -1.15 11.04 -5.88
C GLY A 29 -0.72 9.98 -4.84
N GLU A 30 0.50 9.47 -4.94
CA GLU A 30 0.99 8.38 -4.08
C GLU A 30 0.90 8.75 -2.59
N PRO A 31 0.23 7.92 -1.77
CA PRO A 31 0.07 8.19 -0.34
C PRO A 31 1.29 7.69 0.44
N VAL A 32 2.45 8.33 0.24
CA VAL A 32 3.77 7.87 0.73
C VAL A 32 3.80 7.51 2.23
N SER A 33 3.14 8.29 3.08
CA SER A 33 3.11 8.04 4.53
C SER A 33 2.27 6.82 4.92
N LEU A 34 1.17 6.56 4.20
CA LEU A 34 0.35 5.35 4.39
C LEU A 34 1.06 4.11 3.85
N VAL A 35 1.78 4.24 2.74
CA VAL A 35 2.58 3.14 2.18
C VAL A 35 3.69 2.74 3.15
N ALA A 36 4.39 3.71 3.76
CA ALA A 36 5.40 3.41 4.79
C ALA A 36 4.81 2.65 5.98
N GLU A 37 3.64 3.07 6.47
CA GLU A 37 2.95 2.40 7.59
C GLU A 37 2.46 1.00 7.21
N LEU A 38 2.02 0.81 5.96
CA LEU A 38 1.65 -0.51 5.44
C LEU A 38 2.85 -1.46 5.44
N CYS A 39 4.02 -0.99 4.97
CA CYS A 39 5.25 -1.79 4.99
C CYS A 39 5.66 -2.16 6.43
N ARG A 40 5.52 -1.23 7.38
CA ARG A 40 5.77 -1.49 8.82
C ARG A 40 4.86 -2.58 9.39
N GLN A 41 3.63 -2.70 8.89
CA GLN A 41 2.64 -3.69 9.33
C GLN A 41 2.56 -4.93 8.42
N ALA A 42 3.51 -5.14 7.50
CA ALA A 42 3.43 -6.17 6.47
C ALA A 42 3.25 -7.59 7.04
N ASP A 43 3.89 -7.91 8.18
CA ASP A 43 3.78 -9.22 8.82
C ASP A 43 2.35 -9.57 9.25
N ARG A 44 1.57 -8.56 9.67
CA ARG A 44 0.15 -8.72 10.02
C ARG A 44 -0.74 -8.79 8.79
N LEU A 45 -0.34 -8.13 7.71
CA LEU A 45 -1.14 -7.94 6.50
C LEU A 45 -0.91 -9.03 5.45
N GLN A 46 0.12 -9.87 5.60
CA GLN A 46 0.44 -10.90 4.63
C GLN A 46 -0.66 -11.97 4.53
N PRO A 47 -1.00 -12.46 3.31
CA PRO A 47 -0.54 -11.93 2.02
C PRO A 47 -1.31 -10.65 1.64
N LEU A 48 -0.65 -9.64 1.10
CA LEU A 48 -1.30 -8.43 0.58
C LEU A 48 -0.93 -8.17 -0.88
N THR A 49 -1.90 -7.79 -1.70
CA THR A 49 -1.64 -7.32 -3.07
C THR A 49 -1.81 -5.81 -3.16
N LEU A 50 -0.77 -5.11 -3.57
CA LEU A 50 -0.81 -3.70 -3.93
C LEU A 50 -0.96 -3.59 -5.46
N MET A 51 -1.84 -2.72 -5.92
CA MET A 51 -2.11 -2.48 -7.33
C MET A 51 -1.86 -1.01 -7.64
N GLY A 52 -1.08 -0.69 -8.67
CA GLY A 52 -0.72 0.71 -8.96
C GLY A 52 -0.15 0.94 -10.35
N GLY A 53 -0.15 2.19 -10.79
CA GLY A 53 0.57 2.63 -11.99
C GLY A 53 2.03 2.96 -11.68
N ILE A 54 2.58 3.99 -12.32
CA ILE A 54 3.92 4.50 -11.99
C ILE A 54 3.97 5.01 -10.54
N HIS A 55 4.97 4.58 -9.77
CA HIS A 55 5.35 5.21 -8.50
C HIS A 55 6.59 6.09 -8.75
N LEU A 56 6.64 7.26 -8.10
CA LEU A 56 7.74 8.23 -8.26
C LEU A 56 8.83 8.05 -7.19
N GLY A 57 8.54 7.31 -6.13
CA GLY A 57 9.48 6.96 -5.07
C GLY A 57 10.33 5.72 -5.36
N ASP A 58 10.85 5.14 -4.28
CA ASP A 58 11.78 4.01 -4.28
C ASP A 58 11.10 2.64 -4.18
N TYR A 59 9.77 2.59 -4.32
CA TYR A 59 8.98 1.36 -4.22
C TYR A 59 9.22 0.62 -2.89
N PRO A 60 8.88 1.22 -1.72
CA PRO A 60 9.26 0.67 -0.41
C PRO A 60 8.65 -0.72 -0.12
N PHE A 61 7.56 -1.08 -0.80
CA PHE A 61 6.92 -2.40 -0.73
C PHE A 61 7.62 -3.48 -1.57
N CYS A 62 8.62 -3.13 -2.39
CA CYS A 62 9.45 -4.04 -3.18
C CYS A 62 10.76 -4.42 -2.49
N ARG A 63 10.97 -4.02 -1.22
CA ARG A 63 12.16 -4.38 -0.45
C ARG A 63 12.27 -5.91 -0.25
N PRO A 64 13.49 -6.47 -0.19
CA PRO A 64 13.68 -7.91 -0.03
C PRO A 64 13.01 -8.53 1.22
N ASP A 65 12.96 -7.81 2.34
CA ASP A 65 12.34 -8.29 3.59
C ASP A 65 10.81 -8.39 3.55
N LEU A 66 10.21 -7.84 2.49
CA LEU A 66 8.78 -7.87 2.20
C LEU A 66 8.42 -8.90 1.12
N ALA A 67 9.41 -9.56 0.52
CA ALA A 67 9.20 -10.60 -0.48
C ALA A 67 8.28 -11.71 0.07
N GLY A 68 7.27 -12.09 -0.71
CA GLY A 68 6.26 -13.07 -0.32
C GLY A 68 5.16 -12.55 0.63
N LYS A 69 5.39 -11.42 1.31
CA LYS A 69 4.37 -10.76 2.16
C LYS A 69 3.49 -9.82 1.36
N ILE A 70 4.12 -9.04 0.48
CA ILE A 70 3.47 -8.05 -0.38
C ILE A 70 3.80 -8.36 -1.84
N THR A 71 2.76 -8.41 -2.67
CA THR A 71 2.88 -8.51 -4.12
C THR A 71 2.45 -7.20 -4.75
N PHE A 72 3.28 -6.61 -5.60
CA PHE A 72 2.91 -5.44 -6.40
C PHE A 72 2.49 -5.85 -7.82
N VAL A 73 1.31 -5.40 -8.24
CA VAL A 73 0.76 -5.60 -9.58
C VAL A 73 0.61 -4.25 -10.26
N THR A 74 1.20 -4.09 -11.44
CA THR A 74 1.22 -2.80 -12.15
C THR A 74 0.80 -2.89 -13.61
N TRP A 75 0.18 -1.82 -14.09
CA TRP A 75 -0.17 -1.58 -15.49
C TRP A 75 0.69 -0.47 -16.13
N HIS A 76 1.76 -0.02 -15.46
CA HIS A 76 2.63 1.05 -15.98
C HIS A 76 3.33 0.68 -17.30
N MET A 77 3.67 -0.59 -17.47
CA MET A 77 4.41 -1.09 -18.64
C MET A 77 3.49 -1.73 -19.70
N SER A 78 2.20 -1.38 -19.70
CA SER A 78 1.19 -1.91 -20.63
C SER A 78 0.91 -0.96 -21.79
#